data_AF-A0A1L8Z9E0-F1
#
_entry.id   AF-A0A1L8Z9E0-F1
#
_cell.length_a   1.000
_cell.length_b   1.000
_cell.length_c   1.000
_cell.angle_alpha   90.00
_cell.angle_beta   90.00
_cell.angle_gamma   90.00
#
_symmetry.space_group_name_H-M   'P 1'
#
loop_
_entity.id
_entity.type
_entity.pdbx_description
1 polymer ?
#
loop_
_entity_poly.entity_id
_entity_poly.type
_entity_poly.pdbx_seq_one_letter_code
_entity_poly.pdbx_strand_id
1 'polypeptide(L)'
;RILKEIKDNEYYKLDGYKSFDAFIKNYNIAKTQAYAYLKLAAALQEGILKEDYLIENGIQNSLELIQNKESLTFKKSKQNPIKPLRFQLKTQESYDFYKNNAKFTSFMMQDIFENQKDWINKLLKKYKQLKG
;
A
#
# COMPACT_ATOMS: atom_id res chain seq x y z
N ARG A 1 -5.18 25.47 -3.66
CA ARG A 1 -6.60 25.87 -3.88
C ARG A 1 -6.99 25.72 -5.35
N ILE A 2 -6.39 26.48 -6.28
CA ILE A 2 -6.68 26.44 -7.74
C ILE A 2 -6.63 25.03 -8.35
N LEU A 3 -5.58 24.25 -8.08
CA LEU A 3 -5.44 22.90 -8.64
C LEU A 3 -6.57 21.94 -8.23
N LYS A 4 -7.12 22.14 -7.01
CA LYS A 4 -8.25 21.34 -6.49
C LYS A 4 -9.53 21.72 -7.23
N GLU A 5 -9.77 23.01 -7.39
CA GLU A 5 -10.93 23.51 -8.13
C GLU A 5 -10.94 23.06 -9.59
N ILE A 6 -9.79 23.11 -10.29
CA ILE A 6 -9.66 22.57 -11.66
C ILE A 6 -10.02 21.08 -11.71
N LYS A 7 -9.61 20.31 -10.70
CA LYS A 7 -9.91 18.88 -10.64
C LYS A 7 -11.38 18.62 -10.34
N ASP A 8 -11.93 19.26 -9.31
CA ASP A 8 -13.27 19.00 -8.80
C ASP A 8 -14.34 19.45 -9.80
N ASN A 9 -14.13 20.58 -10.48
CA ASN A 9 -15.03 21.10 -11.52
C ASN A 9 -14.66 20.62 -12.93
N GLU A 10 -13.65 19.75 -13.05
CA GLU A 10 -13.16 19.20 -14.32
C GLU A 10 -12.80 20.24 -15.40
N TYR A 11 -12.35 21.44 -15.00
CA TYR A 11 -12.06 22.55 -15.94
C TYR A 11 -10.99 22.21 -16.98
N TYR A 12 -10.12 21.23 -16.70
CA TYR A 12 -9.18 20.72 -17.69
C TYR A 12 -9.85 20.18 -18.97
N LYS A 13 -11.14 19.79 -18.91
CA LYS A 13 -11.88 19.36 -20.10
C LYS A 13 -12.17 20.51 -21.06
N LEU A 14 -12.29 21.75 -20.55
CA LEU A 14 -12.51 22.94 -21.38
C LEU A 14 -11.32 23.21 -22.30
N ASP A 15 -10.12 22.88 -21.83
CA ASP A 15 -8.88 22.95 -22.60
C ASP A 15 -8.61 21.69 -23.45
N GLY A 16 -9.59 20.78 -23.56
CA GLY A 16 -9.52 19.58 -24.40
C GLY A 16 -8.76 18.40 -23.78
N TYR A 17 -8.38 18.44 -22.49
CA TYR A 17 -7.71 17.32 -21.86
C TYR A 17 -8.68 16.18 -21.52
N LYS A 18 -8.29 14.95 -21.90
CA LYS A 18 -9.07 13.72 -21.61
C LYS A 18 -9.08 13.33 -20.13
N SER A 19 -8.10 13.78 -19.35
CA SER A 19 -7.99 13.49 -17.92
C SER A 19 -7.17 14.54 -17.19
N PHE A 20 -7.41 14.67 -15.88
CA PHE A 20 -6.60 15.53 -15.02
C PHE A 20 -5.11 15.18 -15.06
N ASP A 21 -4.78 13.89 -15.17
CA ASP A 21 -3.40 13.43 -15.31
C ASP A 21 -2.74 13.91 -16.62
N ALA A 22 -3.50 14.02 -17.72
CA ALA A 22 -3.01 14.58 -18.97
C ALA A 22 -2.78 16.10 -18.85
N PHE A 23 -3.67 16.80 -18.15
CA PHE A 23 -3.54 18.23 -17.87
C PHE A 23 -2.28 18.55 -17.05
N ILE A 24 -2.07 17.89 -15.90
CA ILE A 24 -0.92 18.20 -15.03
C ILE A 24 0.43 17.90 -15.66
N LYS A 25 0.49 16.94 -16.60
CA LYS A 25 1.73 16.61 -17.34
C LYS A 25 2.25 17.80 -18.15
N ASN A 26 1.36 18.63 -18.68
CA ASN A 26 1.75 19.82 -19.44
C ASN A 26 2.39 20.92 -18.58
N TYR A 27 2.23 20.85 -17.26
CA TYR A 27 2.82 21.78 -16.30
C TYR A 27 4.06 21.22 -15.59
N ASN A 28 4.64 20.11 -16.08
CA ASN A 28 5.77 19.42 -15.47
C ASN A 28 5.54 19.01 -14.00
N ILE A 29 4.29 18.79 -13.61
CA ILE A 29 3.95 18.33 -12.26
C ILE A 29 3.86 16.81 -12.26
N ALA A 30 4.66 16.15 -11.42
CA ALA A 30 4.56 14.72 -11.21
C ALA A 30 3.18 14.35 -10.63
N LYS A 31 2.60 13.23 -11.08
CA LYS A 31 1.29 12.77 -10.60
C LYS A 31 1.25 12.66 -9.07
N THR A 32 2.27 12.09 -8.45
CA THR A 32 2.36 11.98 -6.98
C THR A 32 2.28 13.35 -6.29
N GLN A 33 2.97 14.35 -6.83
CA GLN A 33 3.01 15.71 -6.30
C GLN A 33 1.67 16.44 -6.48
N ALA A 34 1.03 16.32 -7.64
CA ALA A 34 -0.30 16.88 -7.88
C ALA A 34 -1.32 16.35 -6.86
N TYR A 35 -1.34 15.03 -6.62
CA TYR A 35 -2.26 14.42 -5.66
C TYR A 35 -1.91 14.79 -4.21
N ALA A 36 -0.64 15.00 -3.88
CA ALA A 36 -0.25 15.55 -2.58
C ALA A 36 -0.81 16.97 -2.36
N TYR A 37 -0.73 17.84 -3.37
CA TYR A 37 -1.27 19.20 -3.30
C TYR A 37 -2.80 19.22 -3.20
N LEU A 38 -3.47 18.30 -3.86
CA LEU A 38 -4.92 18.13 -3.74
C LEU A 38 -5.33 17.76 -2.31
N LYS A 39 -4.60 16.85 -1.67
CA LYS A 39 -4.82 16.49 -0.25
C LYS A 39 -4.61 17.66 0.69
N LEU A 40 -3.52 18.41 0.53
CA LEU A 40 -3.27 19.62 1.32
C LEU A 40 -4.40 20.65 1.14
N ALA A 41 -4.82 20.88 -0.10
CA ALA A 41 -5.90 21.82 -0.40
C ALA A 41 -7.23 21.40 0.23
N ALA A 42 -7.54 20.10 0.27
CA ALA A 42 -8.72 19.59 0.95
C ALA A 42 -8.63 19.76 2.47
N ALA A 43 -7.52 19.37 3.08
CA ALA A 43 -7.31 19.51 4.52
C ALA A 43 -7.34 20.97 5.01
N LEU A 44 -6.87 21.92 4.17
CA LEU A 44 -7.00 23.36 4.45
C LEU A 44 -8.46 23.83 4.39
N GLN A 45 -9.25 23.35 3.42
CA GLN A 45 -10.67 23.70 3.30
C GLN A 45 -11.52 23.11 4.43
N GLU A 46 -11.18 21.90 4.87
CA GLU A 46 -11.85 21.20 5.97
C GLU A 46 -11.39 21.68 7.36
N GLY A 47 -10.43 22.61 7.43
CA GLY A 47 -9.88 23.15 8.69
C GLY A 47 -9.01 22.15 9.47
N ILE A 48 -8.67 21.00 8.88
CA ILE A 48 -7.81 19.96 9.48
C ILE A 48 -6.36 20.44 9.60
N LEU A 49 -5.93 21.23 8.61
CA LEU A 49 -4.63 21.88 8.52
C LEU A 49 -4.82 23.41 8.54
N LYS A 50 -3.99 24.12 9.30
CA LYS A 50 -3.92 25.59 9.25
C LYS A 50 -2.88 26.04 8.23
N GLU A 51 -3.15 27.17 7.58
CA GLU A 51 -2.24 27.75 6.57
C GLU A 51 -0.89 28.13 7.19
N ASP A 52 -0.89 28.71 8.39
CA ASP A 52 0.33 29.06 9.14
C ASP A 52 1.22 27.84 9.38
N TYR A 53 0.63 26.71 9.77
CA TYR A 53 1.38 25.48 10.01
C TYR A 53 2.06 24.97 8.72
N LEU A 54 1.38 25.08 7.57
CA LEU A 54 1.95 24.68 6.28
C LEU A 54 3.14 25.56 5.90
N ILE A 55 3.07 26.86 6.18
CA ILE A 55 4.15 27.83 5.91
C ILE A 55 5.35 27.55 6.83
N GLU A 56 5.11 27.33 8.12
CA GLU A 56 6.17 27.12 9.11
C GLU A 56 6.84 25.75 9.00
N ASN A 57 6.07 24.70 8.74
CA ASN A 57 6.56 23.31 8.83
C ASN A 57 6.75 22.67 7.45
N GLY A 58 6.32 23.33 6.37
CA GLY A 58 6.48 22.86 5.00
C GLY A 58 5.52 21.73 4.61
N ILE A 59 5.61 21.36 3.34
CA ILE A 59 4.69 20.44 2.66
C ILE A 59 4.76 19.02 3.23
N GLN A 60 5.98 18.50 3.46
CA GLN A 60 6.17 17.12 3.88
C GLN A 60 5.60 16.86 5.28
N ASN A 61 5.96 17.69 6.26
CA ASN A 61 5.45 17.58 7.63
C ASN A 61 3.94 17.78 7.69
N SER A 62 3.40 18.64 6.84
CA SER A 62 1.94 18.85 6.74
C SER A 62 1.21 17.64 6.17
N LEU A 63 1.79 16.97 5.16
CA LEU A 63 1.25 15.72 4.62
C LEU A 63 1.27 14.60 5.66
N GLU A 64 2.33 14.49 6.45
CA GLU A 64 2.43 13.51 7.55
C GLU A 64 1.38 13.77 8.64
N LEU A 65 1.20 15.04 9.03
CA LEU A 65 0.15 15.45 9.98
C LEU A 65 -1.25 15.00 9.51
N ILE A 66 -1.56 15.25 8.24
CA ILE A 66 -2.86 14.87 7.65
C ILE A 66 -3.00 13.36 7.57
N GLN A 67 -1.96 12.63 7.12
CA GLN A 67 -2.01 11.16 7.04
C GLN A 67 -2.25 10.50 8.40
N ASN A 68 -1.64 11.05 9.46
CA ASN A 68 -1.84 10.55 10.82
C ASN A 68 -3.27 10.83 11.33
N LYS A 69 -3.89 11.95 10.95
CA LYS A 69 -5.29 12.28 11.31
C LYS A 69 -6.32 11.53 10.44
N GLU A 70 -6.08 11.39 9.13
CA GLU A 70 -6.90 10.58 8.19
C GLU A 70 -6.88 9.09 8.55
N SER A 71 -5.84 8.62 9.26
CA SER A 71 -5.75 7.23 9.73
C SER A 71 -6.84 6.82 10.73
N LEU A 72 -7.59 7.79 11.27
CA LEU A 72 -8.77 7.55 12.12
C LEU A 72 -10.06 7.34 11.32
N THR A 73 -10.18 7.90 10.10
CA THR A 73 -11.41 7.90 9.30
C THR A 73 -11.36 6.96 8.10
N PHE A 74 -10.18 6.72 7.50
CA PHE A 74 -10.01 5.66 6.52
C PHE A 74 -9.70 4.35 7.23
N LYS A 75 -10.63 3.39 7.17
CA LYS A 75 -10.38 1.99 7.54
C LYS A 75 -9.02 1.59 6.98
N LYS A 76 -8.02 1.42 7.86
CA LYS A 76 -6.79 0.70 7.53
C LYS A 76 -7.23 -0.49 6.69
N SER A 77 -6.59 -0.74 5.53
CA SER A 77 -6.83 -1.99 4.83
C SER A 77 -6.77 -3.09 5.89
N LYS A 78 -7.65 -4.10 5.80
CA LYS A 78 -7.61 -5.25 6.72
C LYS A 78 -6.22 -5.90 6.55
N GLN A 79 -5.22 -5.33 7.19
CA GLN A 79 -3.87 -5.84 7.22
C GLN A 79 -4.05 -7.08 8.04
N ASN A 80 -3.95 -8.24 7.37
CA ASN A 80 -3.96 -9.50 8.07
C ASN A 80 -3.00 -9.36 9.26
N PRO A 81 -3.44 -9.71 10.48
CA PRO A 81 -2.63 -9.52 11.68
C PRO A 81 -1.28 -10.27 11.57
N ILE A 82 -1.23 -11.27 10.69
CA ILE A 82 -0.06 -12.08 10.39
C ILE A 82 0.49 -11.70 9.00
N LYS A 83 1.78 -11.37 8.96
CA LYS A 83 2.49 -11.09 7.70
C LYS A 83 2.59 -12.37 6.85
N PRO A 84 2.36 -12.31 5.52
CA PRO A 84 2.47 -13.48 4.67
C PRO A 84 3.92 -13.98 4.62
N LEU A 85 4.09 -15.29 4.83
CA LEU A 85 5.36 -15.98 4.66
C LEU A 85 5.72 -16.06 3.17
N ARG A 86 6.96 -15.72 2.81
CA ARG A 86 7.47 -15.81 1.43
C ARG A 86 8.68 -16.73 1.40
N PHE A 87 8.63 -17.76 0.54
CA PHE A 87 9.75 -18.64 0.25
C PHE A 87 9.76 -18.98 -1.24
N GLN A 88 10.94 -19.30 -1.77
CA GLN A 88 11.11 -19.75 -3.14
C GLN A 88 11.03 -21.28 -3.19
N LEU A 89 10.17 -21.79 -4.08
CA LEU A 89 10.06 -23.21 -4.36
C LEU A 89 11.10 -23.63 -5.39
N LYS A 90 11.56 -24.88 -5.30
CA LYS A 90 12.65 -25.40 -6.15
C LYS A 90 12.24 -25.63 -7.60
N THR A 91 10.97 -25.92 -7.86
CA THR A 91 10.46 -26.26 -9.19
C THR A 91 9.17 -25.50 -9.49
N GLN A 92 8.93 -25.23 -10.77
CA GLN A 92 7.70 -24.57 -11.23
C GLN A 92 6.45 -25.40 -10.91
N GLU A 93 6.53 -26.72 -11.08
CA GLU A 93 5.44 -27.65 -10.77
C GLU A 93 4.99 -27.55 -9.30
N SER A 94 5.94 -27.53 -8.36
CA SER A 94 5.62 -27.38 -6.94
C SER A 94 4.98 -26.01 -6.65
N TYR A 95 5.44 -24.94 -7.33
CA TYR A 95 4.84 -23.63 -7.22
C TYR A 95 3.40 -23.61 -7.70
N ASP A 96 3.13 -24.15 -8.88
CA ASP A 96 1.80 -24.15 -9.47
C ASP A 96 0.83 -24.97 -8.62
N PHE A 97 1.26 -26.12 -8.10
CA PHE A 97 0.46 -26.92 -7.18
C PHE A 97 0.05 -26.14 -5.93
N TYR A 98 1.00 -25.57 -5.19
CA TYR A 98 0.69 -24.87 -3.93
C TYR A 98 -0.07 -23.55 -4.15
N LYS A 99 0.20 -22.88 -5.28
CA LYS A 99 -0.51 -21.65 -5.67
C LYS A 99 -1.97 -21.92 -6.00
N ASN A 100 -2.24 -22.94 -6.81
CA ASN A 100 -3.61 -23.31 -7.19
C ASN A 100 -4.39 -23.88 -6.00
N ASN A 101 -3.69 -24.38 -4.98
CA ASN A 101 -4.27 -24.97 -3.77
C ASN A 101 -4.02 -24.13 -2.51
N ALA A 102 -3.98 -22.79 -2.60
CA ALA A 102 -3.56 -21.91 -1.49
C ALA A 102 -4.27 -22.16 -0.13
N LYS A 103 -5.59 -22.42 -0.15
CA LYS A 103 -6.34 -22.74 1.09
C LYS A 103 -5.90 -24.07 1.70
N PHE A 104 -5.72 -25.09 0.86
CA PHE A 104 -5.21 -26.39 1.28
C PHE A 104 -3.77 -26.27 1.78
N THR A 105 -2.90 -25.51 1.11
CA THR A 105 -1.52 -25.25 1.56
C THR A 105 -1.50 -24.63 2.95
N SER A 106 -2.37 -23.64 3.21
CA SER A 106 -2.50 -23.02 4.54
C SER A 106 -2.96 -24.03 5.59
N PHE A 107 -3.97 -24.85 5.28
CA PHE A 107 -4.47 -25.90 6.16
C PHE A 107 -3.38 -26.94 6.46
N MET A 108 -2.72 -27.47 5.42
CA MET A 108 -1.66 -28.47 5.49
C MET A 108 -0.52 -27.99 6.40
N MET A 109 -0.05 -26.74 6.24
CA MET A 109 1.01 -26.20 7.08
C MET A 109 0.64 -26.13 8.55
N GLN A 110 -0.61 -25.74 8.85
CA GLN A 110 -1.10 -25.65 10.23
C GLN A 110 -1.27 -27.04 10.85
N ASP A 111 -1.93 -27.96 10.13
CA ASP A 111 -2.19 -29.32 10.59
C ASP A 111 -0.89 -30.09 10.88
N ILE A 112 0.09 -30.01 9.99
CA ILE A 112 1.42 -30.62 10.20
C ILE A 112 2.11 -30.00 11.42
N PHE A 113 2.00 -28.68 11.61
CA PHE A 113 2.62 -28.00 12.75
C PHE A 113 1.98 -28.38 14.10
N GLU A 114 0.67 -28.54 14.14
CA GLU A 114 -0.07 -28.90 15.35
C GLU A 114 0.06 -30.40 15.66
N ASN A 115 -0.09 -31.25 14.65
CA ASN A 115 -0.30 -32.69 14.82
C ASN A 115 0.92 -33.55 14.48
N GLN A 116 1.94 -33.02 13.77
CA GLN A 116 3.08 -33.81 13.27
C GLN A 116 4.46 -33.20 13.58
N LYS A 117 4.63 -32.63 14.78
CA LYS A 117 5.89 -31.98 15.20
C LYS A 117 7.12 -32.87 15.10
N ASP A 118 6.99 -34.16 15.39
CA ASP A 118 8.11 -35.11 15.28
C ASP A 118 8.62 -35.24 13.84
N TRP A 119 7.69 -35.22 12.88
CA TRP A 119 8.05 -35.25 11.47
C TRP A 119 8.75 -33.97 11.03
N ILE A 120 8.26 -32.80 11.46
CA ILE A 120 8.96 -31.52 11.25
C ILE A 120 10.38 -31.57 11.82
N ASN A 121 10.55 -32.06 13.04
CA ASN A 121 11.85 -32.16 13.69
C ASN A 121 12.81 -33.09 12.92
N LYS A 122 12.31 -34.22 12.40
CA LYS A 122 13.08 -35.11 11.53
C LYS A 122 13.53 -34.41 10.24
N LEU A 123 12.63 -33.70 9.57
CA LEU A 123 12.97 -32.92 8.37
C LEU A 123 13.98 -31.81 8.66
N LEU A 124 13.83 -31.10 9.78
CA LEU A 124 14.74 -30.03 10.18
C LEU A 124 16.14 -30.58 10.45
N LYS A 125 16.26 -31.74 11.11
CA LYS A 125 17.55 -32.43 11.31
C LYS A 125 18.20 -32.80 9.97
N LYS A 126 17.44 -33.42 9.07
CA LYS A 126 17.92 -33.77 7.72
C LYS A 126 18.38 -32.53 6.94
N TYR A 127 17.61 -31.44 6.97
CA TYR A 127 17.97 -30.19 6.33
C TYR A 127 19.28 -29.60 6.86
N LYS A 128 19.48 -29.62 8.19
CA LYS A 128 20.72 -29.16 8.81
C LYS A 128 21.93 -30.01 8.41
N GLN A 129 21.76 -31.32 8.30
CA GLN A 129 22.82 -32.24 7.85
C GLN A 129 23.21 -32.01 6.39
N LEU A 130 22.24 -31.67 5.52
CA LEU A 130 22.50 -31.37 4.10
C LEU A 130 23.10 -29.97 3.87
N LYS A 131 23.06 -29.10 4.89
CA LYS A 131 23.69 -27.77 4.89
C LYS A 131 25.07 -27.77 5.54
N GLY A 132 25.46 -28.88 6.18
CA GLY A 132 26.78 -29.08 6.78
C GLY A 132 27.83 -29.44 5.76
#